data_AF-A0A914RZJ5-F1
#
_entry.id   AF-A0A914RZJ5-F1
#
_cell.length_a   1.000
_cell.length_b   1.000
_cell.length_c   1.000
_cell.angle_alpha   90.00
_cell.angle_beta   90.00
_cell.angle_gamma   90.00
#
_symmetry.space_group_name_H-M   'P 1'
#
loop_
_entity.id
_entity.type
_entity.pdbx_description
1 polymer ?
#
loop_
_entity_poly.entity_id
_entity_poly.type
_entity_poly.pdbx_seq_one_letter_code
_entity_poly.pdbx_strand_id
1 'polypeptide(L)'
;MERGASPSRLRRRPNTLNEEITKKKEALIAPHPIRLVLEITCADGITLSVQLQYMQELRAIGALAKLRGSSLPFCGNILCNESILMELYPGDTGEKCPNAVGQAKLDQYQ
;
A
#
# COMPACT_ATOMS: atom_id res chain seq x y z
N MET A 1 -27.50 -45.44 23.13
CA MET A 1 -28.30 -44.66 22.16
C MET A 1 -27.76 -43.23 22.18
N GLU A 2 -26.64 -42.98 21.50
CA GLU A 2 -26.04 -41.64 21.41
C GLU A 2 -26.21 -41.12 19.99
N ARG A 3 -26.92 -40.00 19.84
CA ARG A 3 -27.12 -39.31 18.57
C ARG A 3 -25.88 -38.47 18.30
N GLY A 4 -25.08 -38.89 17.32
CA GLY A 4 -23.95 -38.12 16.81
C GLY A 4 -24.43 -36.76 16.29
N ALA A 5 -23.89 -35.69 16.86
CA ALA A 5 -24.11 -34.33 16.39
C ALA A 5 -23.44 -34.14 15.02
N SER A 6 -24.25 -33.82 14.01
CA SER A 6 -23.77 -33.46 12.68
C SER A 6 -22.93 -32.18 12.73
N PRO A 7 -21.78 -32.11 12.03
CA PRO A 7 -21.03 -30.87 11.95
C PRO A 7 -21.88 -29.83 11.23
N SER A 8 -22.13 -28.71 11.91
CA SER A 8 -22.76 -27.54 11.32
C SER A 8 -21.94 -27.14 10.10
N ARG A 9 -22.52 -27.31 8.90
CA ARG A 9 -21.96 -26.75 7.68
C ARG A 9 -21.94 -25.24 7.91
N LEU A 10 -20.77 -24.70 8.21
CA LEU A 10 -20.52 -23.26 8.18
C LEU A 10 -20.95 -22.80 6.79
N ARG A 11 -22.14 -22.21 6.74
CA ARG A 11 -22.79 -21.71 5.54
C ARG A 11 -21.90 -20.59 5.03
N ARG A 12 -20.96 -20.92 4.13
CA ARG A 12 -20.15 -19.94 3.40
C ARG A 12 -21.15 -18.94 2.83
N ARG A 13 -21.16 -17.72 3.38
CA ARG A 13 -21.91 -16.63 2.76
C ARG A 13 -21.35 -16.49 1.34
N PRO A 14 -22.20 -16.44 0.30
CA PRO A 14 -21.72 -16.07 -1.01
C PRO A 14 -21.11 -14.68 -0.90
N ASN A 15 -19.86 -14.53 -1.33
CA ASN A 15 -19.20 -13.23 -1.36
C ASN A 15 -20.06 -12.29 -2.20
N THR A 16 -20.25 -11.07 -1.71
CA THR A 16 -20.91 -10.05 -2.51
C THR A 16 -20.00 -9.65 -3.67
N LEU A 17 -20.57 -9.20 -4.80
CA LEU A 17 -19.78 -8.73 -5.95
C LEU A 17 -18.72 -7.69 -5.54
N ASN A 18 -19.04 -6.84 -4.55
CA ASN A 18 -18.12 -5.85 -4.00
C ASN A 18 -16.90 -6.49 -3.34
N GLU A 19 -17.08 -7.56 -2.56
CA GLU A 19 -15.96 -8.28 -1.93
C GLU A 19 -15.03 -8.92 -2.97
N GLU A 20 -15.58 -9.41 -4.09
CA GLU A 20 -14.77 -9.96 -5.18
C GLU A 20 -13.96 -8.86 -5.90
N ILE A 21 -14.55 -7.69 -6.11
CA ILE A 21 -13.88 -6.53 -6.68
C ILE A 21 -12.74 -6.08 -5.76
N THR A 22 -12.99 -5.94 -4.46
CA THR A 22 -11.96 -5.57 -3.48
C THR A 22 -10.82 -6.58 -3.45
N LYS A 23 -11.12 -7.88 -3.43
CA LYS A 23 -10.09 -8.93 -3.41
C LYS A 23 -9.20 -8.90 -4.67
N LYS A 24 -9.80 -8.65 -5.84
CA LYS A 24 -9.03 -8.53 -7.09
C LYS A 24 -8.17 -7.27 -7.09
N LYS A 25 -8.69 -6.15 -6.58
CA LYS A 25 -7.93 -4.91 -6.40
C LYS A 25 -6.74 -5.10 -5.46
N GLU A 26 -6.95 -5.77 -4.33
CA GLU A 26 -5.87 -6.10 -3.37
C GLU A 26 -4.80 -6.99 -3.99
N ALA A 27 -5.20 -8.00 -4.76
CA ALA A 27 -4.27 -8.87 -5.47
C ALA A 27 -3.46 -8.12 -6.54
N LEU A 28 -4.07 -7.13 -7.20
CA LEU A 28 -3.42 -6.29 -8.21
C LEU A 28 -2.32 -5.41 -7.59
N ILE A 29 -2.57 -4.83 -6.41
CA ILE A 29 -1.62 -3.96 -5.70
C ILE A 29 -0.71 -4.72 -4.73
N ALA A 30 -0.80 -6.05 -4.70
CA ALA A 30 -0.03 -6.86 -3.76
C ALA A 30 1.49 -6.69 -4.01
N PRO A 31 2.27 -6.33 -2.98
CA PRO A 31 3.70 -6.17 -3.12
C PRO A 31 4.41 -7.53 -3.17
N HIS A 32 5.49 -7.58 -3.95
CA HIS A 32 6.44 -8.69 -3.94
C HIS A 32 7.08 -8.85 -2.54
N PRO A 33 7.37 -10.07 -2.08
CA PRO A 33 7.92 -10.32 -0.74
C PRO A 33 9.30 -9.68 -0.51
N ILE A 34 10.12 -9.59 -1.56
CA ILE A 34 11.40 -8.86 -1.51
C ILE A 34 11.12 -7.37 -1.62
N ARG A 35 11.61 -6.62 -0.64
CA ARG A 35 11.54 -5.16 -0.56
C ARG A 35 12.93 -4.58 -0.28
N LEU A 36 13.18 -3.36 -0.77
CA LEU A 36 14.37 -2.61 -0.40
C LEU A 36 13.98 -1.59 0.68
N VAL A 37 14.82 -1.45 1.70
CA VAL A 37 14.66 -0.41 2.72
C VAL A 37 15.93 0.42 2.72
N LEU A 38 15.78 1.72 2.47
CA LEU A 38 16.84 2.71 2.55
C LEU A 38 16.63 3.53 3.82
N GLU A 39 17.68 3.64 4.64
CA GLU A 39 17.69 4.51 5.81
C GLU A 39 18.73 5.61 5.59
N ILE A 40 18.28 6.85 5.63
CA ILE A 40 19.10 8.05 5.41
C ILE A 40 19.05 8.86 6.70
N THR A 41 20.16 8.90 7.42
CA THR A 41 20.29 9.71 8.64
C THR A 41 20.96 11.04 8.31
N CYS A 42 20.25 12.12 8.59
CA CYS A 42 20.70 13.49 8.46
C CYS A 42 21.58 13.92 9.65
N ALA A 43 22.36 14.98 9.47
CA ALA A 43 23.31 15.46 10.48
C ALA A 43 22.65 15.97 11.78
N ASP A 44 21.38 16.33 11.72
CA ASP A 44 20.53 16.77 12.84
C ASP A 44 19.90 15.60 13.62
N GLY A 45 20.24 14.35 13.27
CA GLY A 45 19.72 13.14 13.90
C GLY A 45 18.33 12.74 13.40
N ILE A 46 17.77 13.43 12.39
CA ILE A 46 16.56 12.99 11.70
C ILE A 46 16.91 11.84 10.76
N THR A 47 16.09 10.79 10.74
CA THR A 47 16.24 9.63 9.85
C THR A 47 15.02 9.48 8.96
N LEU A 48 15.25 9.45 7.65
CA LEU A 48 14.29 9.11 6.62
C LEU A 48 14.41 7.61 6.28
N SER A 49 13.34 6.86 6.48
CA SER A 49 13.22 5.47 6.05
C SER A 49 12.34 5.40 4.80
N VAL A 50 12.89 4.91 3.69
CA VAL A 50 12.18 4.71 2.43
C VAL A 50 12.12 3.22 2.13
N GLN A 51 10.92 2.66 2.11
CA GLN A 51 10.68 1.27 1.74
C GLN A 51 10.16 1.22 0.31
N LEU A 52 10.90 0.58 -0.59
CA LEU A 52 10.53 0.35 -1.98
C LEU A 52 9.92 -1.05 -2.13
N GLN A 53 8.74 -1.12 -2.73
CA GLN A 53 8.00 -2.36 -2.97
C GLN A 53 7.63 -2.50 -4.43
N TYR A 54 7.93 -3.66 -5.00
CA TYR A 54 7.55 -3.96 -6.38
C TYR A 54 6.15 -4.56 -6.43
N MET A 55 5.24 -3.96 -7.20
CA MET A 55 3.91 -4.50 -7.50
C MET A 55 3.96 -5.20 -8.85
N GLN A 56 3.98 -6.53 -8.84
CA GLN A 56 4.27 -7.35 -10.02
C GLN A 56 3.23 -7.14 -11.13
N GLU A 57 1.95 -7.10 -10.77
CA GLU A 57 0.87 -6.94 -11.74
C GLU A 57 0.85 -5.58 -12.42
N LEU A 58 1.31 -4.55 -11.70
CA LEU A 58 1.41 -3.18 -12.21
C LEU A 58 2.76 -2.88 -12.87
N ARG A 59 3.75 -3.77 -12.68
CA ARG A 59 5.15 -3.58 -13.09
C ARG A 59 5.71 -2.24 -12.63
N ALA A 60 5.35 -1.83 -11.41
CA ALA A 60 5.69 -0.54 -10.84
C ALA A 60 6.31 -0.72 -9.46
N ILE A 61 7.14 0.24 -9.05
CA ILE A 61 7.70 0.32 -7.70
C ILE A 61 6.94 1.39 -6.95
N GLY A 62 6.34 1.04 -5.81
CA GLY A 62 5.80 1.98 -4.84
C GLY A 62 6.85 2.32 -3.78
N ALA A 63 6.76 3.53 -3.22
CA ALA A 63 7.61 3.98 -2.13
C ALA A 63 6.76 4.33 -0.91
N LEU A 64 7.15 3.82 0.26
CA LEU A 64 6.61 4.21 1.55
C LEU A 64 7.70 4.93 2.33
N ALA A 65 7.48 6.20 2.66
CA ALA A 65 8.43 7.02 3.39
C ALA A 65 7.97 7.28 4.82
N LYS A 66 8.90 7.21 5.77
CA LYS A 66 8.68 7.53 7.18
C LYS A 66 9.83 8.36 7.72
N LEU A 67 9.51 9.44 8.42
CA LEU A 67 10.49 10.26 9.13
C LEU A 67 10.54 9.87 10.61
N ARG A 68 11.73 9.81 11.19
CA ARG A 68 11.96 9.55 12.62
C ARG A 68 12.97 10.55 13.16
N GLY A 69 12.74 11.09 14.35
CA GLY A 69 13.67 12.02 15.01
C GLY A 69 13.09 12.56 16.31
N SER A 70 13.94 12.98 17.24
CA SER A 70 13.52 13.55 18.52
C SER A 70 13.02 14.99 18.42
N SER A 71 13.42 15.72 17.38
CA SER A 71 13.05 17.10 17.09
C SER A 71 12.48 17.24 15.68
N LEU A 72 11.49 16.40 15.32
CA LEU A 72 10.78 16.61 14.07
C LEU A 72 10.10 17.99 14.14
N PRO A 73 10.36 18.91 13.19
CA PRO A 73 9.64 20.16 13.16
C PRO A 73 8.16 19.82 12.97
N PHE A 74 7.31 20.17 13.95
CA PHE A 74 5.86 20.20 13.76
C PHE A 74 5.57 21.35 12.77
N CYS A 75 5.85 21.14 11.50
CA CYS A 75 5.35 21.99 10.44
C CYS A 75 3.88 21.63 10.25
N GLY A 76 2.99 22.62 10.46
CA GLY A 76 1.53 22.44 10.50
C GLY A 76 0.95 21.55 9.40
N ASN A 77 -0.17 20.89 9.70
CA ASN A 77 -0.93 19.93 8.88
C ASN A 77 -0.15 18.76 8.23
N ILE A 78 1.19 18.77 8.22
CA ILE A 78 2.01 17.63 7.81
C ILE A 78 2.01 16.65 8.99
N LEU A 79 0.90 15.95 9.17
CA LEU A 79 0.90 14.69 9.89
C LEU A 79 1.97 13.84 9.19
N CYS A 80 3.02 13.42 9.91
CA CYS A 80 4.13 12.61 9.39
C CYS A 80 3.71 11.22 8.85
N ASN A 81 2.42 11.00 8.64
CA ASN A 81 1.77 9.83 8.07
C ASN A 81 1.34 10.04 6.60
N GLU A 82 1.19 11.28 6.13
CA GLU A 82 0.93 11.56 4.71
C GLU A 82 2.26 11.74 3.98
N SER A 83 2.35 11.13 2.80
CA SER A 83 3.60 10.77 2.12
C SER A 83 4.54 11.98 1.94
N ILE A 84 5.64 11.96 2.70
CA ILE A 84 6.68 13.01 2.73
C ILE A 84 7.31 13.25 1.34
N LEU A 85 7.15 12.30 0.42
CA LEU A 85 7.73 12.33 -0.92
C LEU A 85 6.71 12.70 -2.02
N MET A 86 5.53 13.19 -1.66
CA MET A 86 4.56 13.69 -2.65
C MET A 86 5.03 15.01 -3.24
N GLU A 87 4.75 15.22 -4.52
CA GLU A 87 5.00 16.50 -5.20
C GLU A 87 6.45 17.01 -5.11
N LEU A 88 7.42 16.11 -4.93
CA LEU A 88 8.85 16.44 -5.03
C LEU A 88 9.19 17.05 -6.40
N TYR A 89 8.48 16.62 -7.44
CA TYR A 89 8.58 17.16 -8.78
C TYR A 89 7.24 17.79 -9.19
N PRO A 90 7.26 18.94 -9.92
CA PRO A 90 6.04 19.60 -10.37
C PRO A 90 5.16 18.67 -11.22
N GLY A 91 3.89 18.53 -10.82
CA GLY A 91 2.91 17.70 -11.52
C GLY A 91 2.98 16.21 -11.21
N ASP A 92 3.89 15.75 -10.35
CA ASP A 92 3.94 14.38 -9.87
C ASP A 92 3.15 14.24 -8.56
N THR A 93 1.86 13.94 -8.70
CA THR A 93 0.94 13.81 -7.56
C THR A 93 0.96 12.41 -6.95
N GLY A 94 1.68 11.43 -7.51
CA GLY A 94 1.69 10.06 -7.01
C GLY A 94 0.36 9.29 -7.11
N GLU A 95 -0.70 9.89 -7.69
CA GLU A 95 -2.05 9.28 -7.76
C GLU A 95 -2.21 8.29 -8.92
N LYS A 96 -1.39 8.41 -9.96
CA LYS A 96 -1.48 7.61 -11.19
C LYS A 96 -0.34 6.61 -11.29
N CYS A 97 -0.64 5.47 -11.89
CA CYS A 97 0.39 4.52 -12.28
C CYS A 97 1.28 5.15 -13.37
N PRO A 98 2.61 5.05 -13.27
CA PRO A 98 3.52 5.65 -14.26
C PRO A 98 3.42 5.02 -15.65
N ASN A 99 2.80 3.84 -15.77
CA ASN A 99 2.61 3.16 -17.05
C ASN A 99 1.13 2.98 -17.38
N ALA A 100 0.77 3.19 -18.64
CA ALA A 100 -0.62 3.19 -19.11
C ALA A 100 -1.32 1.83 -18.93
N VAL A 101 -0.58 0.71 -19.05
CA VAL A 101 -1.13 -0.64 -18.86
C VAL A 101 -1.54 -0.86 -17.41
N GLY A 102 -0.69 -0.46 -16.45
CA GLY A 102 -0.98 -0.52 -15.03
C GLY A 102 -2.12 0.40 -14.64
N GLN A 103 -2.19 1.60 -15.23
CA GLN A 103 -3.33 2.50 -15.02
C GLN A 103 -4.64 1.87 -15.52
N ALA A 104 -4.67 1.35 -16.74
CA ALA A 104 -5.85 0.68 -17.28
C ALA A 104 -6.28 -0.56 -16.47
N LYS A 105 -5.33 -1.26 -15.83
CA LYS A 105 -5.66 -2.34 -14.89
C LYS A 105 -6.31 -1.81 -13.61
N LEU A 106 -5.85 -0.67 -13.08
CA LEU A 106 -6.42 -0.04 -11.88
C LEU A 106 -7.83 0.50 -12.14
N ASP A 107 -8.04 1.11 -13.30
CA ASP A 107 -9.33 1.72 -13.69
C ASP A 107 -10.46 0.68 -13.80
N GLN A 108 -10.15 -0.61 -13.96
CA GLN A 108 -11.14 -1.71 -13.94
C GLN A 108 -11.77 -1.96 -12.56
N TYR A 109 -11.20 -1.38 -11.50
CA TYR A 109 -11.60 -1.59 -10.10
C TYR A 109 -11.93 -0.28 -9.36
N GLN A 110 -12.16 0.80 -10.11
CA GLN A 110 -12.71 2.08 -9.62
C GLN A 110 -14.22 2.11 -9.82
#